data_AF-A0AAW4CKW5-F1
#
_entry.id   AF-A0AAW4CKW5-F1
#
_cell.length_a   1.000
_cell.length_b   1.000
_cell.length_c   1.000
_cell.angle_alpha   90.00
_cell.angle_beta   90.00
_cell.angle_gamma   90.00
#
_symmetry.space_group_name_H-M   'P 1'
#
loop_
_entity.id
_entity.type
_entity.pdbx_description
1 polymer ?
#
loop_
_entity_poly.entity_id
_entity_poly.type
_entity_poly.pdbx_seq_one_letter_code
_entity_poly.pdbx_strand_id
1 'polypeptide(L)'
;ALLVLKDGKIVHETYRLTGGPDVRWLSMSVGKSVVSALVGTAIADGAIKSVDEPVTTYLPGLAGSAYDGVKIKDILGGVCGRGRNPTPSSPR
;
A
#
# COMPACT_ATOMS: atom_id res chain seq x y z
N ALA A 1 18.12 -0.24 14.61
CA ALA A 1 18.14 -1.55 15.29
C ALA A 1 18.16 -2.66 14.25
N LEU A 2 18.70 -3.84 14.58
CA LEU A 2 18.61 -5.06 13.77
C LEU A 2 18.10 -6.18 14.66
N LEU A 3 17.02 -6.84 14.25
CA LEU A 3 16.43 -7.99 14.92
C LEU A 3 16.33 -9.14 13.90
N VAL A 4 16.83 -10.31 14.26
CA VAL A 4 16.76 -11.52 13.43
C VAL A 4 15.95 -12.58 14.17
N LEU A 5 14.86 -13.02 13.53
CA LEU A 5 14.02 -14.10 14.02
C LEU A 5 14.28 -15.37 13.19
N LYS A 6 14.37 -16.50 13.86
CA LYS A 6 14.42 -17.84 13.28
C LYS A 6 13.44 -18.73 14.05
N ASP A 7 12.49 -19.33 13.33
CA ASP A 7 11.50 -20.25 13.91
C ASP A 7 10.74 -19.64 15.10
N GLY A 8 10.36 -18.36 14.99
CA GLY A 8 9.66 -17.62 16.04
C GLY A 8 10.54 -17.22 17.24
N LYS A 9 11.83 -17.55 17.23
CA LYS A 9 12.79 -17.19 18.28
C LYS A 9 13.73 -16.10 17.81
N ILE A 10 14.07 -15.17 18.71
CA ILE A 10 15.08 -14.14 18.46
C ILE A 10 16.46 -14.81 18.56
N VAL A 11 17.20 -14.81 17.46
CA VAL A 11 18.57 -15.38 17.42
C VAL A 11 19.64 -14.30 17.44
N HIS A 12 19.29 -13.06 17.11
CA HIS A 12 20.20 -11.92 17.17
C HIS A 12 19.43 -10.61 17.29
N GLU A 13 19.93 -9.72 18.15
CA GLU A 13 19.35 -8.40 18.37
C GLU A 13 20.47 -7.40 18.67
N THR A 14 20.52 -6.30 17.91
CA THR A 14 21.51 -5.23 18.10
C THR A 14 20.84 -3.86 17.97
N TYR A 15 21.07 -3.02 18.97
CA TYR A 15 20.70 -1.61 18.98
C TYR A 15 21.98 -0.75 18.89
N ARG A 16 21.92 0.34 18.13
CA ARG A 16 23.03 1.30 17.99
C ARG A 16 22.56 2.67 18.46
N LEU A 17 23.50 3.52 18.90
CA LEU A 17 23.26 4.89 19.40
C LEU A 17 22.33 4.91 20.63
N THR A 18 21.49 5.94 20.78
CA THR A 18 20.43 6.06 21.81
C THR A 18 19.23 5.13 21.56
N GLY A 19 19.39 4.17 20.66
CA GLY A 19 18.39 3.17 20.36
C GLY A 19 18.25 2.16 21.49
N GLY A 20 17.00 1.81 21.81
CA GLY A 20 16.68 0.72 22.74
C GLY A 20 15.43 -0.03 22.28
N PRO A 21 15.10 -1.15 22.94
CA PRO A 21 13.91 -1.95 22.62
C PRO A 21 12.60 -1.16 22.77
N ASP A 22 12.54 -0.22 23.72
CA ASP A 22 11.36 0.61 23.98
C ASP A 22 11.34 1.92 23.18
N VAL A 23 12.28 2.11 22.26
CA VAL A 23 12.39 3.33 21.45
C VAL A 23 11.62 3.14 20.14
N ARG A 24 10.67 4.06 19.86
CA ARG A 24 9.94 4.07 18.59
C ARG A 24 10.82 4.59 17.46
N TRP A 25 10.98 3.77 16.42
CA TRP A 25 11.71 4.15 15.21
C TRP A 25 10.74 4.55 14.11
N LEU A 26 11.14 5.49 13.27
CA LEU A 26 10.38 5.85 12.07
C LEU A 26 10.35 4.64 11.14
N SER A 27 9.17 4.04 10.97
CA SER A 27 9.02 2.80 10.19
C SER A 27 9.18 2.99 8.68
N MET A 28 9.23 4.26 8.20
CA MET A 28 9.30 4.58 6.77
C MET A 28 8.24 3.81 5.97
N SER A 29 8.61 3.19 4.85
CA SER A 29 7.68 2.45 3.99
C SER A 29 7.22 1.10 4.54
N VAL A 30 7.71 0.63 5.69
CA VAL A 30 7.17 -0.59 6.34
C VAL A 30 5.67 -0.43 6.64
N GLY A 31 5.20 0.80 6.90
CA GLY A 31 3.78 1.07 7.09
C GLY A 31 2.91 0.72 5.89
N LYS A 32 3.44 0.73 4.66
CA LYS A 32 2.68 0.38 3.44
C LYS A 32 2.29 -1.09 3.42
N SER A 33 3.14 -1.97 3.94
CA SER A 33 2.82 -3.40 4.08
C SER A 33 1.69 -3.64 5.06
N VAL A 34 1.65 -2.88 6.16
CA VAL A 34 0.54 -2.93 7.13
C VAL A 34 -0.77 -2.48 6.48
N VAL A 35 -0.75 -1.37 5.74
CA VAL A 35 -1.92 -0.91 4.98
C VAL A 35 -2.37 -1.94 3.95
N SER A 36 -1.45 -2.59 3.24
CA SER A 36 -1.79 -3.64 2.28
C SER A 36 -2.46 -4.85 2.95
N ALA A 37 -2.02 -5.23 4.15
CA ALA A 37 -2.66 -6.30 4.92
C ALA A 37 -4.07 -5.91 5.37
N LEU A 38 -4.26 -4.67 5.83
CA LEU A 38 -5.58 -4.14 6.20
C LEU A 38 -6.55 -4.11 5.02
N VAL A 39 -6.08 -3.77 3.81
CA VAL A 39 -6.92 -3.86 2.60
C VAL A 39 -7.31 -5.31 2.32
N GLY A 40 -6.40 -6.28 2.54
CA GLY A 40 -6.72 -7.70 2.47
C GLY A 40 -7.84 -8.11 3.43
N THR A 41 -7.79 -7.65 4.68
CA THR A 41 -8.86 -7.87 5.67
C THR A 41 -10.17 -7.21 5.26
N ALA A 42 -10.13 -5.96 4.79
CA ALA A 42 -11.31 -5.25 4.33
C ALA A 42 -12.01 -5.93 3.14
N ILE A 43 -11.27 -6.66 2.31
CA ILE A 43 -11.85 -7.50 1.25
C ILE A 43 -12.53 -8.73 1.83
N ALA A 44 -11.89 -9.41 2.79
CA ALA A 44 -12.48 -10.56 3.47
C ALA A 44 -13.76 -10.20 4.23
N ASP A 45 -13.82 -9.00 4.80
CA ASP A 45 -14.98 -8.47 5.51
C ASP A 45 -16.09 -7.96 4.58
N GLY A 46 -15.86 -7.96 3.26
CA GLY A 46 -16.81 -7.49 2.25
C GLY A 46 -16.95 -5.96 2.16
N ALA A 47 -16.15 -5.21 2.93
CA ALA A 47 -16.10 -3.75 2.86
C ALA A 47 -15.49 -3.27 1.53
N ILE A 48 -14.61 -4.07 0.92
CA ILE A 48 -14.11 -3.89 -0.44
C ILE A 48 -14.48 -5.14 -1.23
N LYS A 49 -15.21 -5.02 -2.35
CA LYS A 49 -15.62 -6.21 -3.10
C LYS A 49 -14.46 -6.85 -3.85
N SER A 50 -13.56 -6.05 -4.43
CA SER A 50 -12.39 -6.57 -5.12
C SER A 50 -11.28 -5.52 -5.26
N VAL A 51 -10.03 -5.99 -5.36
CA VAL A 51 -8.88 -5.15 -5.73
C VAL A 51 -8.92 -4.64 -7.18
N ASP A 52 -9.79 -5.22 -8.01
CA ASP A 52 -9.99 -4.80 -9.40
C ASP A 52 -10.95 -3.62 -9.55
N GLU A 53 -11.63 -3.21 -8.48
CA GLU A 53 -12.50 -2.04 -8.51
C GLU A 53 -11.68 -0.75 -8.59
N PRO A 54 -12.19 0.26 -9.31
CA PRO A 54 -11.55 1.56 -9.34
C PRO A 54 -11.66 2.23 -7.98
N VAL A 55 -10.59 2.91 -7.57
CA VAL A 55 -10.52 3.61 -6.27
C VAL A 55 -11.59 4.68 -6.12
N THR A 56 -12.05 5.25 -7.25
CA THR A 56 -13.14 6.23 -7.30
C THR A 56 -14.50 5.69 -6.85
N THR A 57 -14.68 4.37 -6.81
CA THR A 57 -15.87 3.72 -6.21
C THR A 57 -16.00 4.04 -4.72
N TYR A 58 -14.88 4.07 -4.01
CA TYR A 58 -14.81 4.28 -2.56
C TYR A 58 -14.50 5.73 -2.21
N LEU A 59 -13.81 6.43 -3.11
CA LEU A 59 -13.40 7.82 -2.95
C LEU A 59 -13.87 8.65 -4.16
N PRO A 60 -15.17 9.03 -4.21
CA PRO A 60 -15.73 9.75 -5.35
C PRO A 60 -15.07 11.11 -5.60
N GLY A 61 -14.47 11.71 -4.56
CA GLY A 61 -13.69 12.96 -4.69
C GLY A 61 -12.39 12.84 -5.49
N LEU A 62 -11.98 11.62 -5.86
CA LEU A 62 -10.83 11.38 -6.75
C LEU A 62 -11.24 11.30 -8.24
N ALA A 63 -12.54 11.36 -8.54
CA ALA A 63 -13.02 11.44 -9.92
C ALA A 63 -12.46 12.69 -10.62
N GLY A 64 -11.98 12.55 -11.85
CA GLY A 64 -11.29 13.61 -12.59
C GLY A 64 -9.83 13.87 -12.17
N SER A 65 -9.27 13.10 -11.21
CA SER A 65 -7.84 13.16 -10.87
C SER A 65 -7.02 12.11 -11.63
N ALA A 66 -5.70 12.09 -11.43
CA ALA A 66 -4.82 11.04 -11.96
C ALA A 66 -5.14 9.62 -11.44
N TYR A 67 -5.98 9.52 -10.41
CA TYR A 67 -6.46 8.26 -9.84
C TYR A 67 -7.81 7.82 -10.40
N ASP A 68 -8.40 8.59 -11.32
CA ASP A 68 -9.66 8.21 -11.94
C ASP A 68 -9.49 6.94 -12.78
N GLY A 69 -10.35 5.95 -12.50
CA GLY A 69 -10.28 4.62 -13.11
C GLY A 69 -9.11 3.74 -12.66
N VAL A 70 -8.22 4.21 -11.75
CA VAL A 70 -7.11 3.40 -11.25
C VAL A 70 -7.63 2.33 -10.28
N LYS A 71 -7.22 1.08 -10.50
CA LYS A 71 -7.63 -0.05 -9.66
C LYS A 71 -6.87 -0.06 -8.33
N ILE A 72 -7.51 -0.57 -7.28
CA ILE A 72 -6.90 -0.68 -5.94
C ILE A 72 -5.59 -1.50 -5.99
N LYS A 73 -5.54 -2.57 -6.79
CA LYS A 73 -4.33 -3.40 -6.96
C LYS A 73 -3.12 -2.63 -7.50
N ASP A 74 -3.35 -1.66 -8.39
CA ASP A 74 -2.27 -0.91 -9.03
C ASP A 74 -1.63 0.06 -8.03
N ILE A 75 -2.45 0.61 -7.11
CA ILE A 75 -2.01 1.45 -6.01
C ILE A 75 -1.20 0.63 -5.00
N LEU A 76 -1.69 -0.56 -4.61
CA LEU A 76 -1.01 -1.44 -3.66
C LEU A 76 0.30 -2.01 -4.20
N GLY A 77 0.36 -2.32 -5.51
CA GLY A 77 1.55 -2.81 -6.18
C GLY A 77 2.63 -1.75 -6.44
N GLY A 78 2.41 -0.50 -6.03
CA GLY A 78 3.33 0.60 -6.28
C GLY A 78 3.32 1.11 -7.73
N VAL A 79 2.36 0.68 -8.54
CA VAL A 79 2.12 1.15 -9.91
C VAL A 79 1.10 2.28 -9.86
N CYS A 80 1.45 3.34 -9.12
CA CYS A 80 0.73 4.60 -9.19
C CYS A 80 0.96 5.21 -10.59
N GLY A 81 -0.03 5.06 -11.46
CA GLY A 81 -0.32 5.93 -12.61
C GLY A 81 0.87 6.38 -13.48
N ARG A 82 1.34 5.53 -14.40
CA ARG A 82 1.66 6.03 -15.75
C ARG A 82 0.33 6.12 -16.49
N GLY A 83 -0.19 7.34 -16.66
CA GLY A 83 -1.50 7.59 -17.25
C GLY A 83 -1.72 6.79 -18.53
N ARG A 84 -2.58 5.78 -18.47
CA ARG A 84 -3.32 5.33 -19.65
C ARG A 84 -4.48 6.29 -19.83
N ASN A 85 -4.23 7.38 -20.54
CA ASN A 85 -5.28 8.19 -21.11
C ASN A 85 -5.61 7.58 -22.49
N PRO A 86 -6.74 6.88 -22.68
CA PRO A 86 -7.22 6.61 -24.03
C PRO A 86 -7.75 7.93 -24.59
N THR A 87 -6.86 8.79 -25.09
CA THR A 87 -7.30 9.86 -25.99
C THR A 87 -8.00 9.19 -27.16
N PRO A 88 -9.24 9.54 -27.52
CA PRO A 88 -9.79 9.17 -28.81
C PRO A 88 -8.83 9.74 -29.85
N SER A 89 -8.31 8.88 -30.71
CA SER A 89 -7.55 9.32 -31.88
C SER A 89 -8.38 10.35 -32.64
N SER A 90 -7.98 11.62 -32.63
CA SER A 90 -8.57 12.60 -33.54
C SER A 90 -8.19 12.17 -34.95
N PRO A 91 -9.13 12.07 -35.90
CA PRO A 91 -8.79 11.72 -37.26
C PRO A 91 -8.07 12.90 -37.92
N ARG A 92 -6.92 12.63 -38.52
CA ARG A 92 -6.36 13.43 -39.60
C ARG A 92 -5.82 12.50 -40.67
#